data_AF-A0A6G5A683-F1
#
_entry.id   AF-A0A6G5A683-F1
#
_cell.length_a   1.000
_cell.length_b   1.000
_cell.length_c   1.000
_cell.angle_alpha   90.00
_cell.angle_beta   90.00
_cell.angle_gamma   90.00
#
_symmetry.space_group_name_H-M   'P 1'
#
loop_
_entity.id
_entity.type
_entity.pdbx_description
1 polymer ?
#
loop_
_entity_poly.entity_id
_entity_poly.type
_entity_poly.pdbx_seq_one_letter_code
_entity_poly.pdbx_strand_id
1 'polypeptide(L)'
;MNGMHAASVFVVIVVVPLLFCVCCFTREQAAFTLTVLHTNDVHAHIEESTKYGAMCSDKDRKNKTCVGGVARIKTKVEELKARYPGALFFNAGDFFQGTAWYTVLKEKIISAVMTRMDYDFVCLGNHEFDDGPEGLAHHLWPCNELT
;
A
#
# COMPACT_ATOMS: atom_id res chain seq x y z
N MET A 1 -40.10 -50.50 33.21
CA MET A 1 -39.45 -49.20 33.51
C MET A 1 -37.98 -49.11 33.07
N ASN A 2 -37.34 -50.18 32.53
CA ASN A 2 -35.91 -50.15 32.18
C ASN A 2 -35.59 -49.64 30.76
N GLY A 3 -36.57 -49.58 29.85
CA GLY A 3 -36.34 -49.14 28.46
C GLY A 3 -36.13 -47.64 28.29
N MET A 4 -36.71 -46.81 29.16
CA MET A 4 -36.59 -45.35 29.09
C MET A 4 -35.20 -44.86 29.55
N HIS A 5 -34.60 -45.49 30.57
CA HIS A 5 -33.25 -45.13 31.02
C HIS A 5 -32.16 -45.50 30.00
N ALA A 6 -32.28 -46.66 29.34
CA ALA A 6 -31.31 -47.08 28.32
C ALA A 6 -31.35 -46.15 27.09
N ALA A 7 -32.54 -45.70 26.68
CA ALA A 7 -32.70 -44.74 25.58
C ALA A 7 -32.10 -43.36 25.92
N SER A 8 -32.31 -42.85 27.14
CA SER A 8 -31.75 -41.56 27.57
C SER A 8 -30.22 -41.57 27.66
N VAL A 9 -29.60 -42.67 28.10
CA VAL A 9 -28.14 -42.80 28.16
C VAL A 9 -27.51 -42.87 26.76
N PHE A 10 -28.17 -43.55 25.82
CA PHE A 10 -27.71 -43.65 24.43
C PHE A 10 -27.78 -42.30 23.69
N VAL A 11 -28.82 -41.50 23.95
CA VAL A 11 -28.95 -40.13 23.43
C VAL A 11 -27.81 -39.25 23.93
N VAL A 12 -27.41 -39.34 25.20
CA VAL A 12 -26.32 -38.52 25.74
C VAL A 12 -24.95 -38.93 25.17
N ILE A 13 -24.68 -40.23 25.04
CA ILE A 13 -23.35 -40.72 24.61
C ILE A 13 -23.11 -40.56 23.10
N VAL A 14 -24.17 -40.57 22.28
CA VAL A 14 -24.02 -40.45 20.82
C VAL A 14 -24.33 -39.04 20.36
N VAL A 15 -25.44 -38.44 20.80
CA VAL A 15 -25.95 -37.18 20.23
C VAL A 15 -25.17 -35.97 20.75
N VAL A 16 -24.77 -35.96 22.02
CA VAL A 16 -24.02 -34.83 22.62
C VAL A 16 -22.61 -34.68 22.04
N PRO A 17 -21.78 -35.73 21.92
CA PRO A 17 -20.48 -35.59 21.26
C PRO A 17 -20.60 -35.36 19.75
N LEU A 18 -21.66 -35.85 19.08
CA LEU A 18 -21.91 -35.50 17.67
C LEU A 18 -22.22 -34.01 17.50
N LEU A 19 -23.06 -33.43 18.37
CA LEU A 19 -23.37 -31.99 18.41
C LEU A 19 -22.13 -31.15 18.72
N PHE A 20 -21.31 -31.59 19.68
CA PHE A 20 -20.06 -30.91 20.03
C PHE A 20 -19.05 -30.96 18.87
N CYS A 21 -18.98 -32.10 18.17
CA CYS A 21 -18.14 -32.28 16.98
C CYS A 21 -18.57 -31.34 15.84
N VAL A 22 -19.87 -31.26 15.54
CA VAL A 22 -20.40 -30.36 14.49
C VAL A 22 -20.11 -28.88 14.79
N CYS A 23 -20.22 -28.44 16.05
CA CYS A 23 -19.88 -27.07 16.44
C CYS A 23 -18.38 -26.74 16.34
N CYS A 24 -17.50 -27.74 16.52
CA CYS A 24 -16.05 -27.54 16.38
C CYS A 24 -15.57 -27.47 14.92
N PHE A 25 -16.32 -28.02 13.97
CA PHE A 25 -15.95 -28.01 12.54
C PHE A 25 -16.44 -26.78 11.77
N THR A 26 -17.39 -26.01 12.30
CA THR A 26 -17.84 -24.76 11.67
C THR A 26 -17.01 -23.58 12.18
N ARG A 27 -15.72 -23.55 11.83
CA ARG A 27 -14.90 -22.34 11.98
C ARG A 27 -15.25 -21.43 10.81
N GLU A 28 -16.20 -20.51 11.01
CA GLU A 28 -16.53 -19.51 10.01
C GLU A 28 -15.30 -18.59 9.85
N GLN A 29 -14.55 -18.81 8.78
CA GLN A 29 -13.39 -17.99 8.46
C GLN A 29 -13.93 -16.62 8.08
N ALA A 30 -13.82 -15.66 8.99
CA ALA A 30 -14.23 -14.28 8.73
C ALA A 30 -13.59 -13.82 7.41
N ALA A 31 -14.38 -13.17 6.55
CA ALA A 31 -13.90 -12.69 5.27
C ALA A 31 -12.70 -11.75 5.47
N PHE A 32 -11.54 -12.11 4.93
CA PHE A 32 -10.37 -11.26 4.95
C PHE A 32 -10.53 -10.17 3.90
N THR A 33 -10.44 -8.91 4.34
CA THR A 33 -10.45 -7.75 3.44
C THR A 33 -9.09 -7.07 3.51
N LEU A 34 -8.43 -6.95 2.36
CA LEU A 34 -7.18 -6.21 2.21
C LEU A 34 -7.45 -4.93 1.43
N THR A 35 -7.03 -3.80 1.99
CA THR A 35 -7.03 -2.52 1.27
C THR A 35 -5.62 -2.22 0.79
N VAL A 36 -5.48 -2.09 -0.53
CA VAL A 36 -4.23 -1.76 -1.19
C VAL A 36 -4.34 -0.35 -1.74
N LEU A 37 -3.48 0.53 -1.27
CA LEU A 37 -3.23 1.85 -1.84
C LEU A 37 -1.98 1.75 -2.69
N HIS A 38 -1.97 2.28 -3.91
CA HIS A 38 -0.77 2.22 -4.73
C HIS A 38 -0.57 3.46 -5.59
N THR A 39 0.68 3.70 -5.94
CA THR A 39 1.10 4.55 -7.05
C THR A 39 2.09 3.81 -7.94
N ASN A 40 2.34 4.33 -9.13
CA ASN A 40 3.35 3.89 -10.10
C ASN A 40 3.72 5.10 -10.96
N ASP A 41 4.89 5.06 -11.60
CA ASP A 41 5.28 6.02 -12.65
C ASP A 41 5.16 7.48 -12.19
N VAL A 42 5.60 7.77 -10.96
CA VAL A 42 5.57 9.13 -10.43
C VAL A 42 6.54 10.02 -11.19
N HIS A 43 7.61 9.47 -11.76
CA HIS A 43 8.51 10.16 -12.69
C HIS A 43 8.91 11.55 -12.19
N ALA A 44 9.41 11.61 -10.96
CA ALA A 44 9.86 12.83 -10.32
C ALA A 44 8.84 14.00 -10.34
N HIS A 45 7.54 13.74 -10.53
CA HIS A 45 6.47 14.71 -10.34
C HIS A 45 6.18 14.93 -8.86
N ILE A 46 7.17 15.50 -8.18
CA ILE A 46 7.11 15.87 -6.76
C ILE A 46 6.05 16.96 -6.56
N GLU A 47 6.05 17.96 -7.43
CA GLU A 47 5.06 19.02 -7.43
C GLU A 47 3.86 18.70 -8.31
N GLU A 48 2.79 19.45 -8.13
CA GLU A 48 1.65 19.38 -9.03
C GLU A 48 2.06 19.74 -10.47
N SER A 49 1.37 19.13 -11.42
CA SER A 49 1.63 19.28 -12.84
C SER A 49 0.33 19.51 -13.59
N THR A 50 0.40 20.00 -14.81
CA THR A 50 -0.76 19.99 -15.71
C THR A 50 -1.12 18.55 -16.07
N LYS A 51 -2.32 18.33 -16.61
CA LYS A 51 -2.73 17.00 -17.12
C LYS A 51 -1.84 16.43 -18.24
N TYR A 52 -0.91 17.22 -18.76
CA TYR A 52 0.05 16.84 -19.79
C TYR A 52 1.48 16.68 -19.26
N GLY A 53 1.68 16.73 -17.94
CA GLY A 53 3.02 16.59 -17.32
C GLY A 53 3.88 17.86 -17.36
N ALA A 54 3.38 18.99 -17.87
CA ALA A 54 4.11 20.26 -17.76
C ALA A 54 4.01 20.84 -16.34
N MET A 55 4.99 21.67 -15.96
CA MET A 55 4.92 22.45 -14.72
C MET A 55 3.65 23.31 -14.67
N CYS A 56 3.03 23.37 -13.50
CA CYS A 56 1.87 24.23 -13.30
C CYS A 56 2.26 25.70 -13.20
N SER A 57 1.59 26.54 -14.00
CA SER A 57 1.65 27.99 -13.90
C SER A 57 0.64 28.52 -12.87
N ASP A 58 0.79 29.78 -12.46
CA ASP A 58 -0.18 30.44 -11.56
C ASP A 58 -1.59 30.50 -12.15
N LYS A 59 -1.68 30.57 -13.49
CA LYS A 59 -2.96 30.49 -14.20
C LYS A 59 -3.60 29.11 -14.03
N ASP A 60 -2.82 28.03 -14.12
CA ASP A 60 -3.32 26.67 -13.94
C ASP A 60 -3.79 26.44 -12.51
N ARG A 61 -3.03 26.92 -11.52
CA ARG A 61 -3.41 26.88 -10.10
C ARG A 61 -4.71 27.63 -9.85
N LYS A 62 -4.83 28.86 -10.36
CA LYS A 62 -6.04 29.68 -10.21
C LYS A 62 -7.26 29.00 -10.85
N ASN A 63 -7.07 28.33 -11.97
CA ASN A 63 -8.12 27.60 -12.68
C ASN A 63 -8.34 26.17 -12.15
N LYS A 64 -7.56 25.74 -11.14
CA LYS A 64 -7.61 24.41 -10.52
C LYS A 64 -7.44 23.27 -11.52
N THR A 65 -6.60 23.46 -12.55
CA THR A 65 -6.32 22.46 -13.59
C THR A 65 -5.11 21.57 -13.26
N CYS A 66 -4.42 21.84 -12.16
CA CYS A 66 -3.26 21.08 -11.69
C CYS A 66 -3.65 19.74 -11.05
N VAL A 67 -2.87 18.71 -11.36
CA VAL A 67 -3.05 17.32 -10.92
C VAL A 67 -1.77 16.79 -10.28
N GLY A 68 -1.88 15.68 -9.56
CA GLY A 68 -0.72 14.99 -8.97
C GLY A 68 -0.01 15.81 -7.89
N GLY A 69 1.29 15.56 -7.74
CA GLY A 69 2.13 16.07 -6.67
C GLY A 69 2.11 15.16 -5.43
N VAL A 70 3.30 14.81 -4.95
CA VAL A 70 3.48 13.80 -3.89
C VAL A 70 2.86 14.23 -2.56
N ALA A 71 2.83 15.52 -2.26
CA ALA A 71 2.16 16.04 -1.07
C ALA A 71 0.65 15.74 -1.07
N ARG A 72 -0.03 15.88 -2.22
CA ARG A 72 -1.45 15.57 -2.36
C ARG A 72 -1.71 14.07 -2.24
N ILE A 73 -0.81 13.25 -2.79
CA ILE A 73 -0.85 11.80 -2.65
C ILE A 73 -0.72 11.42 -1.17
N LYS A 74 0.29 11.94 -0.47
CA LYS A 74 0.53 11.69 0.96
C LYS A 74 -0.69 12.03 1.82
N THR A 75 -1.26 13.22 1.65
CA THR A 75 -2.49 13.61 2.37
C THR A 75 -3.64 12.61 2.11
N LYS A 76 -3.85 12.21 0.85
CA LYS A 76 -4.90 11.25 0.53
C LYS A 76 -4.63 9.87 1.13
N VAL A 77 -3.38 9.43 1.15
CA VAL A 77 -2.96 8.16 1.77
C VAL A 77 -3.20 8.18 3.27
N GLU A 78 -2.87 9.28 3.97
CA GLU A 78 -3.14 9.43 5.40
C GLU A 78 -4.64 9.37 5.71
N GLU A 79 -5.47 10.08 4.92
CA GLU A 79 -6.93 10.01 5.02
C GLU A 79 -7.45 8.58 4.84
N LEU A 80 -6.90 7.83 3.87
CA LEU A 80 -7.32 6.47 3.56
C LEU A 80 -6.82 5.48 4.62
N LYS A 81 -5.59 5.60 5.12
CA LYS A 81 -5.08 4.78 6.22
C LYS A 81 -5.86 5.00 7.52
N ALA A 82 -6.33 6.23 7.77
CA ALA A 82 -7.22 6.51 8.90
C ALA A 82 -8.61 5.86 8.74
N ARG A 83 -9.13 5.79 7.50
CA ARG A 83 -10.44 5.18 7.21
C ARG A 83 -10.40 3.65 7.15
N TYR A 84 -9.29 3.09 6.70
CA TYR A 84 -9.08 1.67 6.51
C TYR A 84 -7.87 1.20 7.33
N PRO A 85 -8.06 0.91 8.63
CA PRO A 85 -6.98 0.41 9.46
C PRO A 85 -6.35 -0.85 8.86
N GLY A 86 -5.02 -0.85 8.74
CA GLY A 86 -4.26 -1.94 8.11
C GLY A 86 -4.15 -1.85 6.59
N ALA A 87 -4.60 -0.76 5.95
CA ALA A 87 -4.33 -0.52 4.54
C ALA A 87 -2.81 -0.41 4.27
N LEU A 88 -2.36 -1.13 3.24
CA LEU A 88 -0.96 -1.14 2.81
C LEU A 88 -0.78 -0.18 1.62
N PHE A 89 0.32 0.56 1.62
CA PHE A 89 0.66 1.56 0.62
C PHE A 89 1.90 1.16 -0.18
N PHE A 90 1.73 0.97 -1.48
CA PHE A 90 2.75 0.45 -2.37
C PHE A 90 3.17 1.47 -3.42
N ASN A 91 4.41 1.34 -3.87
CA ASN A 91 4.82 1.88 -5.15
C ASN A 91 5.32 0.79 -6.11
N ALA A 92 4.89 0.86 -7.37
CA ALA A 92 5.24 -0.13 -8.39
C ALA A 92 6.47 0.21 -9.26
N GLY A 93 7.23 1.26 -8.93
CA GLY A 93 8.44 1.66 -9.65
C GLY A 93 8.28 2.95 -10.46
N ASP A 94 9.36 3.33 -11.14
CA ASP A 94 9.51 4.53 -11.96
C ASP A 94 9.21 5.83 -11.18
N PHE A 95 9.92 5.97 -10.06
CA PHE A 95 10.02 7.23 -9.31
C PHE A 95 11.06 8.17 -9.91
N PHE A 96 12.05 7.61 -10.60
CA PHE A 96 13.14 8.33 -11.22
C PHE A 96 12.71 8.97 -12.54
N GLN A 97 13.51 9.94 -13.00
CA GLN A 97 13.38 10.62 -14.30
C GLN A 97 12.05 11.35 -14.50
N GLY A 98 11.92 12.16 -15.56
CA GLY A 98 10.65 12.81 -15.92
C GLY A 98 10.59 14.33 -15.68
N THR A 99 11.16 14.84 -14.60
CA THR A 99 11.23 16.29 -14.33
C THR A 99 12.63 16.79 -14.00
N ALA A 100 12.80 18.11 -14.01
CA ALA A 100 14.05 18.77 -13.65
C ALA A 100 14.52 18.44 -12.22
N TRP A 101 13.61 18.03 -11.33
CA TRP A 101 13.97 17.56 -9.99
C TRP A 101 14.98 16.43 -10.06
N TYR A 102 14.71 15.39 -10.85
CA TYR A 102 15.64 14.27 -11.01
C TYR A 102 16.85 14.66 -11.87
N THR A 103 16.65 15.42 -12.96
CA THR A 103 17.77 15.81 -13.83
C THR A 103 18.88 16.54 -13.06
N VAL A 104 18.51 17.42 -12.12
CA VAL A 104 19.46 18.27 -11.38
C VAL A 104 19.91 17.63 -10.06
N LEU A 105 18.97 17.08 -9.29
CA LEU A 105 19.24 16.61 -7.93
C LEU A 105 19.38 15.08 -7.81
N LYS A 106 19.08 14.36 -8.90
CA LYS A 106 19.27 12.91 -9.04
C LYS A 106 18.58 12.13 -7.92
N GLU A 107 19.19 11.03 -7.48
CA GLU A 107 18.64 10.12 -6.49
C GLU A 107 18.35 10.79 -5.15
N LYS A 108 19.11 11.84 -4.78
CA LYS A 108 19.05 12.44 -3.44
C LYS A 108 17.69 13.06 -3.13
N ILE A 109 17.11 13.79 -4.09
CA ILE A 109 15.79 14.37 -3.89
C ILE A 109 14.71 13.29 -3.83
N ILE A 110 14.85 12.25 -4.67
CA ILE A 110 13.88 11.15 -4.72
C ILE A 110 13.90 10.35 -3.41
N SER A 111 15.08 9.98 -2.90
CA SER A 111 15.23 9.34 -1.58
C SER A 111 14.57 10.20 -0.49
N ALA A 112 14.85 11.50 -0.44
CA ALA A 112 14.28 12.39 0.57
C ALA A 112 12.75 12.48 0.52
N VAL A 113 12.17 12.44 -0.69
CA VAL A 113 10.72 12.40 -0.89
C VAL A 113 10.14 11.05 -0.52
N MET A 114 10.72 9.95 -0.99
CA MET A 114 10.24 8.59 -0.72
C MET A 114 10.25 8.26 0.77
N THR A 115 11.27 8.70 1.51
CA THR A 115 11.31 8.62 2.97
C THR A 115 10.10 9.28 3.63
N ARG A 116 9.57 10.38 3.06
CA ARG A 116 8.40 11.08 3.61
C ARG A 116 7.07 10.52 3.14
N MET A 117 7.08 9.72 2.08
CA MET A 117 5.86 9.10 1.58
C MET A 117 5.40 7.94 2.48
N ASP A 118 6.33 7.33 3.22
CA ASP A 118 6.08 6.16 4.09
C ASP A 118 5.36 5.03 3.33
N TYR A 119 5.94 4.65 2.18
CA TYR A 119 5.54 3.43 1.47
C TYR A 119 5.85 2.21 2.34
N ASP A 120 4.93 1.27 2.39
CA ASP A 120 5.15 -0.03 3.05
C ASP A 120 6.05 -0.92 2.18
N PHE A 121 5.89 -0.85 0.85
CA PHE A 121 6.72 -1.58 -0.10
C PHE A 121 6.89 -0.79 -1.41
N VAL A 122 8.04 -0.96 -2.05
CA VAL A 122 8.38 -0.33 -3.32
C VAL A 122 9.03 -1.36 -4.25
N CYS A 123 8.60 -1.38 -5.51
CA CYS A 123 9.28 -2.09 -6.60
C CYS A 123 10.21 -1.14 -7.36
N LEU A 124 11.18 -1.71 -8.07
CA LEU A 124 12.02 -0.97 -9.02
C LEU A 124 11.42 -1.09 -10.43
N GLY A 125 11.28 0.04 -11.11
CA GLY A 125 10.99 0.13 -12.53
C GLY A 125 12.28 0.20 -13.36
N ASN A 126 12.14 0.51 -14.65
CA ASN A 126 13.30 0.61 -15.53
C ASN A 126 14.09 1.92 -15.33
N HIS A 127 13.42 3.03 -15.00
CA HIS A 127 14.09 4.33 -14.88
C HIS A 127 14.95 4.46 -13.63
N GLU A 128 14.76 3.58 -12.64
CA GLU A 128 15.68 3.44 -11.51
C GLU A 128 17.11 3.06 -11.94
N PHE A 129 17.30 2.55 -13.16
CA PHE A 129 18.59 2.14 -13.71
C PHE A 129 19.18 3.11 -14.75
N ASP A 130 18.55 4.26 -15.02
CA ASP A 130 18.98 5.17 -16.10
C ASP A 130 20.37 5.79 -15.87
N ASP A 131 20.77 6.00 -14.61
CA ASP A 131 22.11 6.44 -14.23
C ASP A 131 23.03 5.25 -13.83
N GLY A 132 22.62 4.03 -14.19
CA GLY A 132 23.32 2.79 -13.92
C GLY A 132 23.09 2.22 -12.50
N PRO A 133 23.59 1.00 -12.22
CA PRO A 133 23.43 0.34 -10.93
C PRO A 133 24.02 1.13 -9.75
N GLU A 134 25.10 1.89 -9.96
CA GLU A 134 25.68 2.76 -8.94
C GLU A 134 24.71 3.86 -8.50
N GLY A 135 23.98 4.48 -9.44
CA GLY A 135 22.96 5.49 -9.11
C GLY A 135 21.84 4.91 -8.25
N LEU A 136 21.36 3.70 -8.61
CA LEU A 136 20.39 2.97 -7.81
C LEU A 136 20.93 2.60 -6.41
N ALA A 137 22.17 2.13 -6.31
CA ALA A 137 22.76 1.74 -5.03
C ALA A 137 22.80 2.91 -4.04
N HIS A 138 23.10 4.12 -4.51
CA HIS A 138 23.05 5.35 -3.70
C HIS A 138 21.65 5.70 -3.21
N HIS A 139 20.60 5.35 -3.96
CA HIS A 139 19.22 5.54 -3.56
C HIS A 139 18.78 4.53 -2.48
N LEU A 140 19.16 3.27 -2.65
CA LEU A 140 18.78 2.17 -1.75
C LEU A 140 19.48 2.25 -0.39
N TRP A 141 20.71 2.76 -0.35
CA TRP A 141 21.50 2.82 0.89
C TRP A 141 20.82 3.66 2.01
N PRO A 142 20.39 4.92 1.77
CA PRO A 142 19.64 5.69 2.75
C PRO A 142 18.31 5.07 3.16
N CYS A 143 17.65 4.32 2.27
CA CYS A 143 16.36 3.68 2.55
C CYS A 143 16.50 2.50 3.53
N ASN A 144 17.69 1.89 3.65
CA ASN A 144 17.97 0.81 4.59
C ASN A 144 18.35 1.29 6.00
N GLU A 145 18.72 2.56 6.19
CA GLU A 145 19.11 3.11 7.50
C GLU A 145 17.91 3.66 8.30
N LEU A 146 16.70 3.55 7.77
CA LEU A 146 15.46 4.09 8.34
C LEU A 146 14.47 3.01 8.82
N THR A 147 14.90 1.74 8.86
CA THR A 147 14.21 0.62 9.54
C THR A 147 14.92 0.25 10.82
#